data_AF-A0A532BEE5-F1
#
_entry.id   AF-A0A532BEE5-F1
#
_cell.length_a   1.000
_cell.length_b   1.000
_cell.length_c   1.000
_cell.angle_alpha   90.00
_cell.angle_beta   90.00
_cell.angle_gamma   90.00
#
_symmetry.space_group_name_H-M   'P 1'
#
loop_
_entity.id
_entity.type
_entity.pdbx_description
1 polymer ?
#
loop_
_entity_poly.entity_id
_entity_poly.type
_entity_poly.pdbx_seq_one_letter_code
_entity_poly.pdbx_strand_id
1 'polypeptide(L)'
;MLTRSPAPTNPLDRLTGAGLAWGEGTYARLAAPIGAVAFALYILLTAVMVWFMPDANWDMLPYLAVAEEGAYPDVQALHDYAYGTVKAGVSADEYKILTDDSGGFRSHMAGNAADFHSLLGMYRIKFLYAEILSTMSSVMSPVEAMRVVSVLSVLLFGAIALLWL
;
A
#
# COMPACT_ATOMS: atom_id res chain seq x y z
N MET A 1 -45.47 23.62 14.25
CA MET A 1 -46.50 22.67 13.80
C MET A 1 -46.19 22.33 12.35
N LEU A 2 -45.51 21.20 12.11
CA LEU A 2 -45.22 20.73 10.75
C LEU A 2 -46.47 20.02 10.23
N THR A 3 -47.18 20.68 9.33
CA THR A 3 -48.35 20.13 8.63
C THR A 3 -47.95 18.88 7.84
N ARG A 4 -48.56 17.75 8.18
CA ARG A 4 -48.52 16.50 7.39
C ARG A 4 -48.82 16.83 5.92
N SER A 5 -48.01 16.33 4.99
CA SER A 5 -48.28 16.46 3.55
C SER A 5 -49.70 15.98 3.21
N PRO A 6 -50.40 16.63 2.25
CA PRO A 6 -51.75 16.25 1.88
C PRO A 6 -51.79 14.80 1.40
N ALA A 7 -52.85 14.07 1.75
CA ALA A 7 -53.05 12.70 1.32
C ALA A 7 -53.22 12.63 -0.20
N PRO A 8 -52.59 11.66 -0.90
CA PRO A 8 -52.61 11.59 -2.36
C PRO A 8 -54.04 11.37 -2.88
N THR A 9 -54.52 12.35 -3.65
CA THR A 9 -55.91 12.46 -4.12
C THR A 9 -56.18 11.72 -5.44
N ASN A 10 -55.17 11.46 -6.27
CA ASN A 10 -55.33 10.80 -7.57
C ASN A 10 -54.62 9.42 -7.59
N PRO A 11 -55.18 8.37 -8.25
CA PRO A 11 -54.50 7.09 -8.46
C PRO A 11 -53.09 7.21 -9.06
N LEU A 12 -52.84 8.22 -9.92
CA LEU A 12 -51.50 8.50 -10.44
C LEU A 12 -50.52 8.90 -9.32
N ASP A 13 -50.95 9.73 -8.36
CA ASP A 13 -50.14 10.16 -7.21
C ASP A 13 -49.83 9.00 -6.24
N ARG A 14 -50.76 8.04 -6.14
CA ARG A 14 -50.54 6.84 -5.33
C ARG A 14 -49.57 5.88 -5.99
N LEU A 15 -49.63 5.73 -7.32
CA LEU A 15 -48.70 4.92 -8.09
C LEU A 15 -47.30 5.51 -8.09
N THR A 16 -47.16 6.83 -8.26
CA THR A 16 -45.87 7.51 -8.18
C THR A 16 -45.29 7.47 -6.77
N GLY A 17 -46.11 7.71 -5.74
CA GLY A 17 -45.68 7.59 -4.34
C GLY A 17 -45.24 6.17 -3.95
N ALA A 18 -45.97 5.14 -4.40
CA ALA A 18 -45.59 3.75 -4.17
C ALA A 18 -44.33 3.34 -4.94
N GLY A 19 -44.17 3.81 -6.18
CA GLY A 19 -42.96 3.58 -6.99
C GLY A 19 -41.71 4.23 -6.39
N LEU A 20 -41.83 5.47 -5.91
CA LEU A 20 -40.75 6.18 -5.22
C LEU A 20 -40.40 5.53 -3.88
N ALA A 21 -41.39 5.18 -3.06
CA ALA A 21 -41.14 4.51 -1.78
C ALA A 21 -40.53 3.10 -1.95
N TRP A 22 -40.91 2.38 -3.02
CA TRP A 22 -40.29 1.11 -3.37
C TRP A 22 -38.85 1.31 -3.85
N GLY A 23 -38.58 2.31 -4.69
CA GLY A 23 -37.24 2.68 -5.15
C GLY A 23 -36.32 3.13 -4.01
N GLU A 24 -36.80 3.99 -3.12
CA GLU A 24 -36.07 4.45 -1.92
C GLU A 24 -35.83 3.28 -0.95
N GLY A 25 -36.83 2.43 -0.72
CA GLY A 25 -36.71 1.29 0.17
C GLY A 25 -35.78 0.19 -0.35
N THR A 26 -35.75 -0.04 -1.67
CA THR A 26 -34.81 -0.98 -2.30
C THR A 26 -33.41 -0.40 -2.39
N TYR A 27 -33.26 0.87 -2.75
CA TYR A 27 -31.99 1.57 -2.73
C TYR A 27 -31.38 1.59 -1.33
N ALA A 28 -32.13 1.98 -0.30
CA ALA A 28 -31.63 2.01 1.08
C ALA A 28 -31.18 0.63 1.59
N ARG A 29 -31.82 -0.45 1.15
CA ARG A 29 -31.43 -1.83 1.51
C ARG A 29 -30.23 -2.33 0.74
N LEU A 30 -30.05 -1.90 -0.51
CA LEU A 30 -29.01 -2.42 -1.41
C LEU A 30 -27.77 -1.52 -1.48
N ALA A 31 -27.87 -0.25 -1.13
CA ALA A 31 -26.77 0.70 -1.22
C ALA A 31 -25.57 0.29 -0.36
N ALA A 32 -25.81 -0.10 0.90
CA ALA A 32 -24.76 -0.56 1.81
C ALA A 32 -24.05 -1.85 1.33
N PRO A 33 -24.75 -2.96 0.99
CA PRO A 33 -24.07 -4.17 0.52
C PRO A 33 -23.41 -3.98 -0.85
N ILE A 34 -24.00 -3.19 -1.76
CA ILE A 34 -23.35 -2.86 -3.05
C ILE A 34 -22.07 -2.06 -2.80
N GLY A 35 -22.13 -1.05 -1.92
CA GLY A 35 -20.96 -0.25 -1.54
C GLY A 35 -19.85 -1.11 -0.93
N ALA A 36 -20.20 -1.99 0.02
CA ALA A 36 -19.26 -2.90 0.66
C ALA A 36 -18.61 -3.87 -0.35
N VAL A 37 -19.40 -4.46 -1.26
CA VAL A 37 -18.88 -5.36 -2.30
C VAL A 37 -17.97 -4.60 -3.27
N ALA A 38 -18.39 -3.44 -3.75
CA ALA A 38 -17.57 -2.62 -4.65
C ALA A 38 -16.25 -2.22 -3.99
N PHE A 39 -16.29 -1.83 -2.72
CA PHE A 39 -15.10 -1.46 -1.96
C PHE A 39 -14.18 -2.66 -1.68
N ALA A 40 -14.75 -3.82 -1.32
CA ALA A 40 -13.99 -5.06 -1.17
C ALA A 40 -13.29 -5.46 -2.48
N LEU A 41 -13.98 -5.36 -3.62
CA LEU A 41 -13.37 -5.61 -4.93
C LEU A 41 -12.23 -4.63 -5.22
N TYR A 42 -12.40 -3.35 -4.89
CA TYR A 42 -11.35 -2.34 -5.04
C TYR A 42 -10.10 -2.67 -4.20
N ILE A 43 -10.28 -3.08 -2.94
CA ILE A 43 -9.18 -3.51 -2.06
C ILE A 43 -8.46 -4.72 -2.65
N LEU A 44 -9.20 -5.74 -3.08
CA LEU A 44 -8.64 -6.96 -3.66
C LEU A 44 -7.88 -6.67 -4.96
N LEU A 45 -8.45 -5.86 -5.86
CA LEU A 45 -7.78 -5.46 -7.08
C LEU A 45 -6.50 -4.68 -6.79
N THR A 46 -6.50 -3.81 -5.78
CA THR A 46 -5.29 -3.08 -5.36
C THR A 46 -4.22 -4.05 -4.85
N ALA A 47 -4.58 -5.01 -4.00
CA ALA A 47 -3.66 -6.02 -3.49
C ALA A 47 -3.06 -6.88 -4.64
N VAL A 48 -3.90 -7.27 -5.61
CA VAL A 48 -3.46 -8.00 -6.82
C VAL A 48 -2.49 -7.15 -7.64
N MET A 49 -2.79 -5.87 -7.86
CA MET A 49 -1.91 -4.97 -8.61
C MET A 49 -0.56 -4.80 -7.92
N VAL A 50 -0.52 -4.61 -6.60
CA VAL A 50 0.73 -4.53 -5.82
C VAL A 50 1.56 -5.82 -5.95
N TRP A 51 0.90 -6.99 -6.06
CA TRP A 51 1.61 -8.26 -6.19
C TRP A 51 2.22 -8.49 -7.59
N PHE A 52 1.45 -8.21 -8.64
CA PHE A 52 1.85 -8.51 -10.03
C PHE A 52 2.56 -7.35 -10.74
N MET A 53 2.32 -6.12 -10.28
CA MET A 53 2.91 -4.89 -10.82
C MET A 53 3.51 -4.07 -9.66
N PRO A 54 4.50 -4.63 -8.93
CA PRO A 54 5.16 -3.90 -7.86
C PRO A 54 5.90 -2.69 -8.44
N ASP A 55 5.82 -1.56 -7.76
CA ASP A 55 6.61 -0.37 -8.11
C ASP A 55 7.90 -0.37 -7.31
N ALA A 56 9.04 -0.40 -8.01
CA ALA A 56 10.34 -0.33 -7.38
C ALA A 56 10.62 1.11 -6.91
N ASN A 57 10.73 1.31 -5.60
CA ASN A 57 10.94 2.63 -5.01
C ASN A 57 12.33 2.76 -4.41
N TRP A 58 12.86 3.99 -4.38
CA TRP A 58 14.18 4.29 -3.83
C TRP A 58 14.31 3.91 -2.35
N ASP A 59 13.22 4.08 -1.60
CA ASP A 59 13.17 3.75 -0.17
C ASP A 59 13.46 2.27 0.14
N MET A 60 13.37 1.38 -0.85
CA MET A 60 13.73 -0.04 -0.66
C MET A 60 15.18 -0.19 -0.19
N LEU A 61 16.10 0.63 -0.72
CA LEU A 61 17.52 0.58 -0.38
C LEU A 61 17.77 0.86 1.11
N PRO A 62 17.39 2.03 1.66
CA PRO A 62 17.63 2.33 3.06
C PRO A 62 16.78 1.49 4.02
N TYR A 63 15.57 1.04 3.66
CA TYR A 63 14.81 0.14 4.54
C TYR A 63 15.43 -1.26 4.62
N LEU A 64 16.00 -1.79 3.53
CA LEU A 64 16.76 -3.05 3.59
C LEU A 64 18.02 -2.89 4.43
N ALA A 65 18.73 -1.78 4.28
CA ALA A 65 19.90 -1.49 5.10
C ALA A 65 19.54 -1.42 6.59
N VAL A 66 18.48 -0.68 6.96
CA VAL A 66 18.05 -0.58 8.37
C VAL A 66 17.58 -1.94 8.91
N ALA A 67 16.90 -2.76 8.11
CA ALA A 67 16.44 -4.08 8.54
C ALA A 67 17.59 -5.04 8.88
N GLU A 68 18.74 -4.92 8.22
CA GLU A 68 19.91 -5.80 8.43
C GLU A 68 21.11 -5.08 9.08
N GLU A 69 20.90 -3.89 9.64
CA GLU A 69 21.97 -3.09 10.23
C GLU A 69 22.67 -3.83 11.40
N GLY A 70 21.93 -4.65 12.14
CA GLY A 70 22.48 -5.50 13.20
C GLY A 70 23.31 -6.68 12.70
N ALA A 71 23.14 -7.10 11.44
CA ALA A 71 23.86 -8.21 10.83
C ALA A 71 25.17 -7.78 10.15
N TYR A 72 25.27 -6.51 9.73
CA TYR A 72 26.42 -5.96 9.02
C TYR A 72 27.02 -4.76 9.75
N PRO A 73 28.13 -4.95 10.52
CA PRO A 73 28.74 -3.88 11.30
C PRO A 73 29.59 -2.90 10.45
N ASP A 74 29.94 -3.29 9.22
CA ASP A 74 30.71 -2.46 8.30
C ASP A 74 29.78 -1.71 7.33
N VAL A 75 30.02 -0.40 7.20
CA VAL A 75 29.20 0.49 6.38
C VAL A 75 29.22 0.09 4.91
N GLN A 76 30.38 -0.34 4.39
CA GLN A 76 30.48 -0.78 3.01
C GLN A 76 29.74 -2.10 2.81
N ALA A 77 29.91 -3.07 3.71
CA ALA A 77 29.20 -4.35 3.64
C ALA A 77 27.68 -4.18 3.69
N LEU A 78 27.17 -3.26 4.52
CA LEU A 78 25.74 -2.97 4.60
C LEU A 78 25.21 -2.31 3.31
N HIS A 79 26.00 -1.39 2.73
CA HIS A 79 25.70 -0.78 1.44
C HIS A 79 25.65 -1.81 0.31
N ASP A 80 26.69 -2.64 0.21
CA ASP A 80 26.78 -3.71 -0.78
C ASP A 80 25.61 -4.70 -0.65
N TYR A 81 25.22 -5.03 0.59
CA TYR A 81 24.04 -5.85 0.87
C TYR A 81 22.76 -5.19 0.34
N ALA A 82 22.49 -3.94 0.71
CA ALA A 82 21.25 -3.25 0.33
C ALA A 82 21.14 -3.09 -1.20
N TYR A 83 22.19 -2.56 -1.84
CA TYR A 83 22.21 -2.35 -3.29
C TYR A 83 22.23 -3.67 -4.05
N GLY A 84 23.01 -4.66 -3.60
CA GLY A 84 23.05 -6.00 -4.19
C GLY A 84 21.72 -6.72 -4.12
N THR A 85 21.03 -6.63 -2.98
CA THR A 85 19.72 -7.24 -2.77
C THR A 85 18.65 -6.62 -3.67
N VAL A 86 18.59 -5.29 -3.75
CA VAL A 86 17.65 -4.62 -4.68
C VAL A 86 17.98 -4.98 -6.12
N LYS A 87 19.25 -4.93 -6.52
CA LYS A 87 19.69 -5.29 -7.88
C LYS A 87 19.29 -6.71 -8.29
N ALA A 88 19.31 -7.64 -7.35
CA ALA A 88 18.90 -9.03 -7.60
C ALA A 88 17.37 -9.21 -7.63
N GLY A 89 16.61 -8.34 -6.95
CA GLY A 89 15.17 -8.47 -6.79
C GLY A 89 14.30 -7.65 -7.75
N VAL A 90 14.87 -6.74 -8.53
CA VAL A 90 14.16 -5.88 -9.50
C VAL A 90 14.75 -6.02 -10.90
N SER A 91 14.04 -5.54 -11.92
CA SER A 91 14.57 -5.53 -13.29
C SER A 91 15.75 -4.57 -13.45
N ALA A 92 16.56 -4.77 -14.49
CA ALA A 92 17.72 -3.91 -14.75
C ALA A 92 17.33 -2.44 -14.99
N ASP A 93 16.19 -2.20 -15.65
CA ASP A 93 15.68 -0.85 -15.91
C ASP A 93 15.19 -0.17 -14.64
N GLU A 94 14.45 -0.90 -13.78
CA GLU A 94 14.05 -0.40 -12.46
C GLU A 94 15.27 -0.08 -11.60
N TYR A 95 16.23 -1.01 -11.52
CA TYR A 95 17.46 -0.78 -10.75
C TYR A 95 18.20 0.46 -11.25
N LYS A 96 18.30 0.64 -12.57
CA LYS A 96 18.89 1.84 -13.16
C LYS A 96 18.15 3.10 -12.71
N ILE A 97 16.83 3.14 -12.75
CA ILE A 97 16.03 4.29 -12.27
C ILE A 97 16.28 4.57 -10.77
N LEU A 98 16.51 3.52 -9.97
CA LEU A 98 16.80 3.64 -8.54
C LEU A 98 18.20 4.17 -8.23
N THR A 99 19.18 3.95 -9.10
CA THR A 99 20.60 4.23 -8.79
C THR A 99 21.27 5.23 -9.73
N ASP A 100 20.68 5.53 -10.88
CA ASP A 100 21.29 6.36 -11.93
C ASP A 100 20.37 7.51 -12.32
N ASP A 101 20.50 8.63 -11.60
CA ASP A 101 19.84 9.90 -11.89
C ASP A 101 20.79 10.89 -12.59
N SER A 102 21.70 10.38 -13.43
CA SER A 102 22.66 11.18 -14.21
C SER A 102 23.65 11.98 -13.34
N GLY A 103 24.16 11.36 -12.27
CA GLY A 103 25.13 11.97 -11.36
C GLY A 103 24.48 12.81 -10.25
N GLY A 104 23.19 12.64 -10.03
CA GLY A 104 22.45 13.30 -8.96
C GLY A 104 22.61 12.59 -7.61
N PHE A 105 21.60 12.73 -6.77
CA PHE A 105 21.57 12.20 -5.41
C PHE A 105 21.63 10.67 -5.40
N ARG A 106 20.87 10.00 -6.27
CA ARG A 106 20.81 8.53 -6.29
C ARG A 106 22.12 7.93 -6.78
N SER A 107 22.72 8.50 -7.82
CA SER A 107 24.04 8.12 -8.31
C SER A 107 25.12 8.30 -7.24
N HIS A 108 25.08 9.41 -6.50
CA HIS A 108 26.02 9.67 -5.41
C HIS A 108 25.90 8.63 -4.29
N MET A 109 24.67 8.36 -3.82
CA MET A 109 24.44 7.37 -2.76
C MET A 109 24.81 5.95 -3.20
N ALA A 110 24.62 5.62 -4.49
CA ALA A 110 25.05 4.35 -5.04
C ALA A 110 26.58 4.19 -5.06
N GLY A 111 27.33 5.29 -5.14
CA GLY A 111 28.79 5.29 -5.16
C GLY A 111 29.47 5.55 -3.81
N ASN A 112 28.73 5.95 -2.78
CA ASN A 112 29.29 6.37 -1.50
C ASN A 112 28.52 5.77 -0.31
N ALA A 113 29.10 4.72 0.28
CA ALA A 113 28.51 4.00 1.42
C ALA A 113 28.40 4.86 2.69
N ALA A 114 29.36 5.74 2.96
CA ALA A 114 29.35 6.59 4.15
C ALA A 114 28.19 7.60 4.12
N ASP A 115 27.99 8.23 2.97
CA ASP A 115 26.89 9.18 2.79
C ASP A 115 25.54 8.45 2.77
N PHE A 116 25.48 7.27 2.15
CA PHE A 116 24.32 6.39 2.24
C PHE A 116 24.01 5.97 3.69
N HIS A 117 25.02 5.71 4.51
CA HIS A 117 24.79 5.35 5.91
C HIS A 117 24.27 6.54 6.74
N SER A 118 24.69 7.76 6.40
CA SER A 118 24.27 8.98 7.12
C SER A 118 22.76 9.25 7.03
N LEU A 119 22.10 8.87 5.91
CA LEU A 119 20.66 9.07 5.72
C LEU A 119 19.79 8.03 6.44
N LEU A 120 20.37 6.89 6.88
CA LEU A 120 19.62 5.83 7.54
C LEU A 120 18.94 6.31 8.83
N GLY A 121 19.40 7.41 9.43
CA GLY A 121 18.78 8.01 10.63
C GLY A 121 17.29 8.29 10.46
N MET A 122 16.87 8.74 9.27
CA MET A 122 15.45 8.98 8.98
C MET A 122 14.65 7.68 8.84
N TYR A 123 15.27 6.61 8.32
CA TYR A 123 14.61 5.33 8.06
C TYR A 123 14.43 4.48 9.32
N ARG A 124 15.32 4.66 10.31
CA ARG A 124 15.22 4.04 11.65
C ARG A 124 13.94 4.42 12.40
N ILE A 125 13.29 5.54 12.06
CA ILE A 125 12.04 5.98 12.70
C ILE A 125 10.92 4.94 12.50
N LYS A 126 10.89 4.24 11.36
CA LYS A 126 9.91 3.18 11.09
C LYS A 126 10.40 1.82 11.59
N PHE A 127 10.80 1.75 12.86
CA PHE A 127 11.39 0.55 13.46
C PHE A 127 10.53 -0.71 13.24
N LEU A 128 9.21 -0.62 13.44
CA LEU A 128 8.32 -1.77 13.26
C LEU A 128 8.36 -2.33 11.84
N TYR A 129 8.49 -1.45 10.84
CA TYR A 129 8.62 -1.88 9.45
C TYR A 129 9.95 -2.60 9.21
N ALA A 130 11.06 -2.08 9.74
CA ALA A 130 12.37 -2.71 9.64
C ALA A 130 12.41 -4.09 10.33
N GLU A 131 11.82 -4.22 11.53
CA GLU A 131 11.77 -5.47 12.28
C GLU A 131 10.93 -6.55 11.57
N ILE A 132 9.76 -6.17 11.03
CA ILE A 132 8.94 -7.07 10.21
C ILE A 132 9.75 -7.53 8.99
N LEU A 133 10.42 -6.60 8.32
CA LEU A 133 11.20 -6.88 7.14
C LEU A 133 12.38 -7.82 7.43
N SER A 134 13.15 -7.58 8.50
CA SER A 134 14.25 -8.45 8.92
C SER A 134 13.74 -9.85 9.26
N THR A 135 12.66 -9.94 10.04
CA THR A 135 12.05 -11.23 10.41
C THR A 135 11.62 -12.01 9.17
N MET A 136 10.95 -11.36 8.22
CA MET A 136 10.48 -12.02 6.99
C MET A 136 11.64 -12.40 6.05
N SER A 137 12.71 -11.61 6.03
CA SER A 137 13.91 -11.88 5.22
C SER A 137 14.64 -13.17 5.62
N SER A 138 14.34 -13.73 6.81
CA SER A 138 14.85 -15.05 7.21
C SER A 138 14.23 -16.24 6.45
N VAL A 139 13.08 -16.05 5.80
CA VAL A 139 12.32 -17.13 5.15
C VAL A 139 11.95 -16.86 3.68
N MET A 140 12.15 -15.64 3.20
CA MET A 140 11.91 -15.26 1.79
C MET A 140 12.89 -14.18 1.35
N SER A 141 12.92 -13.86 0.06
CA SER A 141 13.79 -12.78 -0.42
C SER A 141 13.37 -11.43 0.19
N PRO A 142 14.31 -10.54 0.56
CA PRO A 142 13.94 -9.28 1.22
C PRO A 142 13.05 -8.36 0.37
N VAL A 143 13.24 -8.37 -0.96
CA VAL A 143 12.37 -7.62 -1.90
C VAL A 143 10.95 -8.22 -1.95
N GLU A 144 10.83 -9.54 -1.90
CA GLU A 144 9.53 -10.20 -1.79
C GLU A 144 8.86 -9.92 -0.44
N ALA A 145 9.63 -9.88 0.66
CA ALA A 145 9.11 -9.49 1.97
C ALA A 145 8.49 -8.09 1.93
N MET A 146 9.15 -7.10 1.30
CA MET A 146 8.56 -5.77 1.10
C MET A 146 7.24 -5.80 0.33
N ARG A 147 7.14 -6.67 -0.68
CA ARG A 147 5.92 -6.85 -1.48
C ARG A 147 4.80 -7.44 -0.64
N VAL A 148 5.10 -8.49 0.15
CA VAL A 148 4.14 -9.11 1.06
C VAL A 148 3.65 -8.10 2.11
N VAL A 149 4.55 -7.32 2.71
CA VAL A 149 4.15 -6.27 3.68
C VAL A 149 3.21 -5.25 3.05
N SER A 150 3.48 -4.85 1.80
CA SER A 150 2.61 -3.93 1.05
C SER A 150 1.22 -4.54 0.80
N VAL A 151 1.15 -5.80 0.36
CA VAL A 151 -0.12 -6.51 0.15
C VAL A 151 -0.90 -6.66 1.46
N LEU A 152 -0.24 -7.09 2.53
CA LEU A 152 -0.87 -7.25 3.85
C LEU A 152 -1.37 -5.91 4.39
N SER A 153 -0.65 -4.81 4.16
CA SER A 153 -1.07 -3.47 4.56
C SER A 153 -2.35 -3.04 3.84
N VAL A 154 -2.45 -3.27 2.53
CA VAL A 154 -3.67 -2.99 1.75
C VAL A 154 -4.86 -3.81 2.25
N LEU A 155 -4.65 -5.12 2.46
CA LEU A 155 -5.70 -6.03 2.91
C LEU A 155 -6.16 -5.70 4.33
N LEU A 156 -5.23 -5.42 5.25
CA LEU A 156 -5.54 -5.09 6.64
C LEU A 156 -6.28 -3.76 6.73
N PHE A 157 -5.77 -2.72 6.07
CA PHE A 157 -6.42 -1.42 6.03
C PHE A 157 -7.82 -1.53 5.40
N GLY A 158 -7.93 -2.24 4.28
CA GLY A 158 -9.21 -2.46 3.61
C GLY A 158 -10.21 -3.23 4.47
N ALA A 159 -9.77 -4.27 5.19
CA ALA A 159 -10.61 -5.02 6.12
C ALA A 159 -11.11 -4.15 7.27
N ILE A 160 -10.24 -3.31 7.86
CA ILE A 160 -10.63 -2.37 8.92
C ILE A 160 -11.66 -1.36 8.40
N ALA A 161 -11.45 -0.84 7.19
CA ALA A 161 -12.38 0.10 6.56
C ALA A 161 -13.74 -0.55 6.22
N LEU A 162 -13.75 -1.83 5.79
CA LEU A 162 -14.98 -2.61 5.57
C LEU A 162 -15.73 -2.90 6.87
N LEU A 163 -15.02 -3.17 7.96
CA LEU A 163 -15.63 -3.37 9.28
C LEU A 163 -16.26 -2.08 9.84
N TRP A 164 -15.82 -0.93 9.34
CA TRP A 164 -16.33 0.38 9.75
C TRP A 164 -17.60 0.81 8.98
N LEU A 165 -17.78 0.31 7.75
CA LEU A 165 -18.93 0.57 6.87
C LEU A 165 -20.20 -0.18 7.33
#